data_AF-A0AAV0YCB0-F1
#
_entry.id   AF-A0AAV0YCB0-F1
#
_cell.length_a   1.000
_cell.length_b   1.000
_cell.length_c   1.000
_cell.angle_alpha   90.00
_cell.angle_beta   90.00
_cell.angle_gamma   90.00
#
_symmetry.space_group_name_H-M   'P 1'
#
loop_
_entity.id
_entity.type
_entity.pdbx_description
1 polymer ?
#
loop_
_entity_poly.entity_id
_entity_poly.type
_entity_poly.pdbx_seq_one_letter_code
_entity_poly.pdbx_strand_id
1 'polypeptide(L)'
;MFAGNLCNSRWCMASQSWIESMSTRIWWQISAEGMKMCEVLQANFLIEKLLDSWSNYRNQQKHKKKDLNLLELVNHMNIELANRLKDKHVPKVSDNLVKASVVESSENVDRFKKDKKG
;
A
#
# COMPACT_ATOMS: atom_id res chain seq x y z
N MET A 1 -9.14 20.55 17.06
CA MET A 1 -8.69 19.54 16.10
C MET A 1 -8.00 20.27 14.96
N PHE A 2 -6.68 20.18 14.84
CA PHE A 2 -5.93 20.86 13.78
C PHE A 2 -6.09 20.08 12.47
N ALA A 3 -6.93 20.57 11.56
CA ALA A 3 -6.89 20.18 10.16
C ALA A 3 -5.81 21.03 9.48
N GLY A 4 -4.80 20.36 8.93
CA GLY A 4 -3.62 20.96 8.35
C GLY A 4 -3.94 21.79 7.10
N ASN A 5 -3.40 23.01 7.07
CA ASN A 5 -3.32 23.80 5.86
C ASN A 5 -2.29 23.16 4.92
N LEU A 6 -2.72 22.71 3.74
CA LEU A 6 -1.82 22.51 2.61
C LEU A 6 -1.20 23.87 2.25
N CYS A 7 0.08 24.07 2.57
CA CYS A 7 0.85 25.24 2.15
C CYS A 7 1.07 25.19 0.63
N ASN A 8 0.12 25.70 -0.14
CA ASN A 8 0.15 25.70 -1.61
C ASN A 8 0.60 27.06 -2.18
N SER A 9 1.60 27.69 -1.54
CA SER A 9 2.17 28.96 -2.00
C SER A 9 3.41 28.71 -2.85
N ARG A 10 3.65 29.54 -3.88
CA ARG A 10 4.85 29.50 -4.74
C ARG A 10 6.16 29.52 -3.93
N TRP A 11 6.13 30.17 -2.76
CA TRP A 11 7.22 30.20 -1.79
C TRP A 11 7.47 28.86 -1.09
N CYS A 12 6.41 28.10 -0.76
CA CYS A 12 6.53 26.75 -0.19
C CYS A 12 7.17 25.78 -1.18
N MET A 13 6.77 25.83 -2.45
CA MET A 13 7.36 24.97 -3.49
C MET A 13 8.82 25.33 -3.80
N ALA A 14 9.16 26.62 -3.84
CA ALA A 14 10.54 27.05 -4.02
C ALA A 14 11.44 26.63 -2.85
N SER A 15 10.92 26.69 -1.61
CA SER A 15 11.60 26.19 -0.41
C SER A 15 11.82 24.67 -0.47
N GLN A 16 10.79 23.91 -0.84
CA GLN A 16 10.87 22.45 -0.93
C GLN A 16 11.86 21.98 -2.01
N SER A 17 11.80 22.58 -3.21
CA SER A 17 12.72 22.31 -4.31
C SER A 17 14.17 22.64 -3.92
N TRP A 18 14.39 23.72 -3.17
CA TRP A 18 15.70 24.10 -2.67
C TRP A 18 16.23 23.11 -1.63
N ILE A 19 15.38 22.68 -0.69
CA ILE A 19 15.73 21.65 0.31
C ILE A 19 16.10 20.32 -0.36
N GLU A 20 15.33 19.89 -1.35
CA GLU A 20 15.61 18.65 -2.09
C GLU A 20 16.91 18.73 -2.90
N SER A 21 17.16 19.87 -3.55
CA SER A 21 18.41 20.14 -4.28
C SER A 21 19.60 20.19 -3.33
N MET A 22 19.45 20.78 -2.15
CA MET A 22 20.53 20.87 -1.18
C MET A 22 20.82 19.52 -0.51
N SER A 23 19.79 18.74 -0.17
CA SER A 23 19.92 17.40 0.41
C SER A 23 20.69 16.45 -0.51
N THR A 24 20.41 16.46 -1.82
CA THR A 24 21.15 15.64 -2.80
C THR A 24 22.60 16.09 -2.98
N ARG A 25 22.88 17.39 -2.94
CA ARG A 25 24.25 17.92 -3.01
C ARG A 25 25.09 17.53 -1.81
N ILE A 26 24.55 17.69 -0.60
CA ILE A 26 25.24 17.31 0.65
C ILE A 26 25.52 15.80 0.66
N TRP A 27 24.55 14.99 0.24
CA TRP A 27 24.73 13.54 0.14
C TRP A 27 25.87 13.16 -0.83
N TRP A 28 25.95 13.82 -1.98
CA TRP A 28 27.02 13.61 -2.95
C TRP A 28 28.39 14.03 -2.42
N GLN A 29 28.48 15.16 -1.74
CA GLN A 29 29.74 15.65 -1.15
C GLN A 29 30.28 14.68 -0.10
N ILE A 30 29.43 14.24 0.83
CA ILE A 30 29.80 13.27 1.87
C ILE A 30 30.30 11.96 1.24
N SER A 31 29.60 11.47 0.21
CA SER A 31 30.00 10.26 -0.51
C SER A 31 31.31 10.42 -1.28
N ALA A 32 31.53 11.57 -1.91
CA ALA A 32 32.74 11.88 -2.67
C ALA A 32 33.97 12.06 -1.78
N GLU A 33 33.77 12.58 -0.56
CA GLU A 33 34.82 12.72 0.46
C GLU A 33 35.17 11.37 1.15
N GLY A 34 34.52 10.27 0.76
CA GLY A 34 34.73 8.94 1.34
C GLY A 34 34.18 8.79 2.76
N MET A 35 33.35 9.73 3.20
CA MET A 35 32.71 9.69 4.50
C MET A 35 31.47 8.80 4.45
N LYS A 36 31.36 7.86 5.38
CA LYS A 36 30.15 7.06 5.53
C LYS A 36 29.16 7.80 6.40
N MET A 37 27.95 8.06 5.89
CA MET A 37 26.83 8.47 6.73
C MET A 37 26.48 7.36 7.73
N CYS A 38 26.01 7.72 8.93
CA CYS A 38 25.52 6.71 9.85
C CYS A 38 24.26 6.02 9.29
N GLU A 39 24.05 4.76 9.67
CA GLU A 39 22.98 3.92 9.11
C GLU A 39 21.58 4.53 9.26
N VAL A 40 21.34 5.21 10.39
CA VAL A 40 20.06 5.89 10.66
C VAL A 40 19.81 7.03 9.68
N LEU A 41 20.84 7.84 9.37
CA LEU A 41 20.73 8.92 8.39
C LEU A 41 20.50 8.37 6.97
N GLN A 42 21.20 7.29 6.60
CA GLN A 42 20.98 6.63 5.32
C GLN A 42 19.55 6.08 5.21
N ALA A 43 19.06 5.41 6.26
CA ALA A 43 17.71 4.87 6.30
C ALA A 43 16.65 5.97 6.16
N ASN A 44 16.78 7.06 6.92
CA ASN A 44 15.85 8.19 6.85
C ASN A 44 15.86 8.86 5.47
N PHE A 45 17.05 9.06 4.89
CA PHE A 45 17.19 9.61 3.54
C PHE A 45 16.50 8.73 2.50
N LEU A 46 16.67 7.40 2.58
CA LEU A 46 15.99 6.47 1.69
C LEU A 46 14.47 6.54 1.81
N ILE A 47 13.92 6.63 3.04
CA ILE A 47 12.48 6.78 3.28
C ILE A 47 11.93 8.05 2.63
N GLU A 48 12.65 9.17 2.74
CA GLU A 48 12.26 10.44 2.11
C GLU A 48 12.28 10.36 0.58
N LYS A 49 13.21 9.59 0.00
CA LYS A 49 13.36 9.41 -1.45
C LYS A 49 12.45 8.34 -2.06
N LEU A 50 11.61 7.67 -1.27
CA LEU A 50 10.64 6.72 -1.81
C LEU A 50 9.63 7.43 -2.73
N LEU A 51 9.13 6.71 -3.74
CA LEU A 51 8.08 7.19 -4.65
C LEU A 51 6.76 7.43 -3.93
N ASP A 52 5.89 8.29 -4.46
CA ASP A 52 4.60 8.63 -3.83
C ASP A 52 3.64 7.45 -3.64
N SER A 53 3.79 6.41 -4.44
CA SER A 53 3.07 5.14 -4.24
C SER A 53 3.36 4.50 -2.87
N TRP A 54 4.46 4.89 -2.21
CA TRP A 54 4.87 4.46 -0.87
C TRP A 54 4.45 5.43 0.25
N SER A 55 3.62 6.43 -0.03
CA SER A 55 3.15 7.42 0.95
C SER A 55 2.60 6.81 2.24
N ASN A 56 1.77 5.76 2.16
CA ASN A 56 1.26 5.05 3.34
C ASN A 56 2.38 4.48 4.21
N TYR A 57 3.39 3.86 3.58
CA TYR A 57 4.55 3.33 4.29
C TYR A 57 5.37 4.47 4.93
N ARG A 58 5.63 5.56 4.19
CA ARG A 58 6.32 6.75 4.75
C ARG A 58 5.57 7.30 5.97
N ASN A 59 4.24 7.36 5.93
CA ASN A 59 3.43 7.84 7.04
C ASN A 59 3.50 6.91 8.25
N GLN A 60 3.41 5.60 8.04
CA GLN A 60 3.58 4.60 9.11
C GLN A 60 4.93 4.76 9.81
N GLN A 61 6.00 5.00 9.05
CA GLN A 61 7.33 5.18 9.62
C GLN A 61 7.48 6.52 10.36
N LYS A 62 6.91 7.63 9.87
CA LYS A 62 6.91 8.92 10.59
C LYS A 62 6.25 8.85 11.96
N HIS A 63 5.22 8.01 12.13
CA HIS A 63 4.55 7.84 13.42
C HIS A 63 5.26 6.89 14.37
N LYS A 64 6.06 5.95 13.84
CA LYS A 64 6.90 5.06 14.63
C LYS A 64 8.18 5.83 15.00
N LYS A 65 8.22 6.42 16.21
CA LYS A 65 9.41 7.11 16.76
C LYS A 65 10.60 6.16 17.06
N LYS A 66 10.76 5.08 16.31
CA LYS A 66 11.88 4.15 16.43
C LYS A 66 12.87 4.48 15.32
N ASP A 67 14.11 4.75 15.71
CA ASP A 67 15.21 4.83 14.74
C ASP A 67 15.37 3.46 14.08
N LEU A 68 15.22 3.43 12.76
CA LEU A 68 15.42 2.21 11.97
C LEU A 68 16.86 2.18 11.50
N ASN A 69 17.54 1.07 11.75
CA ASN A 69 18.79 0.82 11.06
C ASN A 69 18.53 0.47 9.58
N LEU A 70 19.58 0.53 8.76
CA LEU A 70 19.45 0.33 7.32
C LEU A 70 18.95 -1.08 6.96
N LEU A 71 19.39 -2.11 7.69
CA LEU A 71 19.01 -3.50 7.45
C LEU A 71 17.54 -3.76 7.81
N GLU A 72 17.08 -3.22 8.94
CA GLU A 72 15.68 -3.25 9.37
C GLU A 72 14.80 -2.57 8.32
N LEU A 73 15.23 -1.42 7.79
CA LEU A 73 14.51 -0.73 6.71
C LEU A 73 14.38 -1.61 5.47
N VAL A 74 15.48 -2.22 5.00
CA VAL A 74 15.47 -3.10 3.81
C VAL A 74 14.51 -4.28 4.03
N ASN A 75 14.55 -4.91 5.19
CA ASN A 75 13.65 -6.02 5.53
C ASN A 75 12.18 -5.58 5.51
N HIS A 76 11.86 -4.44 6.14
CA HIS A 76 10.51 -3.89 6.14
C HIS A 76 10.01 -3.58 4.73
N MET A 77 10.87 -2.99 3.88
CA MET A 77 10.54 -2.69 2.49
C MET A 77 10.26 -3.95 1.67
N ASN A 78 11.04 -5.01 1.84
CA ASN A 78 10.82 -6.29 1.16
C ASN A 78 9.48 -6.92 1.53
N ILE A 79 9.10 -6.87 2.82
CA ILE A 79 7.81 -7.38 3.29
C ILE A 79 6.65 -6.56 2.71
N GLU A 80 6.74 -5.23 2.76
CA GLU A 80 5.72 -4.34 2.22
C GLU A 80 5.58 -4.49 0.69
N LEU A 81 6.69 -4.66 -0.03
CA LEU A 81 6.70 -5.00 -1.46
C LEU A 81 5.93 -6.31 -1.73
N ALA A 82 6.22 -7.36 -0.97
CA ALA A 82 5.55 -8.66 -1.12
C ALA A 82 4.05 -8.56 -0.83
N ASN A 83 3.63 -7.79 0.18
CA ASN A 83 2.22 -7.55 0.50
C ASN A 83 1.51 -6.86 -0.67
N ARG A 84 2.10 -5.80 -1.23
CA ARG A 84 1.55 -5.07 -2.39
C ARG A 84 1.43 -5.91 -3.65
N LEU A 85 2.33 -6.88 -3.85
CA LEU A 85 2.26 -7.80 -4.99
C LEU A 85 1.15 -8.83 -4.81
N LYS A 86 0.94 -9.32 -3.57
CA LYS A 86 -0.17 -10.22 -3.25
C LYS A 86 -1.52 -9.53 -3.48
N ASP A 87 -1.69 -8.30 -3.02
CA ASP A 87 -2.96 -7.56 -3.19
C ASP A 87 -3.34 -7.31 -4.66
N LYS A 88 -2.35 -7.18 -5.56
CA LYS A 88 -2.58 -7.06 -7.00
C LYS A 88 -2.92 -8.39 -7.68
N HIS A 89 -2.58 -9.51 -7.04
CA HIS A 89 -2.73 -10.86 -7.57
C HIS A 89 -3.74 -11.70 -6.78
N VAL A 90 -4.53 -11.08 -5.90
CA VAL A 90 -5.81 -11.62 -5.45
C VAL A 90 -6.83 -11.19 -6.51
N PRO A 91 -7.21 -12.04 -7.49
CA PRO A 91 -8.57 -11.94 -7.97
C PRO A 91 -9.43 -11.93 -6.72
N LYS A 92 -10.23 -10.88 -6.54
CA LYS A 92 -11.40 -10.97 -5.68
C LYS A 92 -12.19 -12.14 -6.26
N VAL A 93 -11.94 -13.34 -5.77
CA VAL A 93 -12.88 -14.45 -5.89
C VAL A 93 -14.04 -13.94 -5.07
N SER A 94 -14.93 -13.21 -5.74
CA SER A 94 -16.27 -12.98 -5.24
C SER A 94 -16.77 -14.35 -4.84
N ASP A 95 -17.15 -14.49 -3.57
CA ASP A 95 -17.77 -15.67 -2.97
C ASP A 95 -19.13 -16.00 -3.62
N ASN A 96 -19.16 -16.20 -4.94
CA ASN A 96 -20.37 -16.39 -5.75
C ASN A 96 -20.23 -17.52 -6.78
N LEU A 97 -19.27 -18.43 -6.61
CA LEU A 97 -19.19 -19.60 -7.49
C LEU A 97 -18.65 -20.81 -6.74
N VAL A 98 -19.51 -21.44 -5.93
CA VAL A 98 -19.80 -22.89 -5.92
C VAL A 98 -20.86 -23.13 -4.84
N LYS A 99 -22.13 -23.29 -5.23
CA LYS A 99 -22.91 -24.41 -4.68
C LYS A 99 -24.02 -24.79 -5.65
N ALA A 100 -23.92 -26.02 -6.10
CA ALA A 100 -24.72 -26.65 -7.14
C ALA A 100 -26.22 -26.58 -6.85
N SER A 101 -26.99 -26.31 -7.91
CA SER A 101 -28.39 -26.71 -8.01
C SER A 101 -28.44 -28.24 -7.97
N VAL A 102 -28.67 -28.79 -6.77
CA VAL A 102 -29.03 -30.19 -6.57
C VAL A 102 -30.44 -30.36 -7.13
N VAL A 103 -30.53 -31.02 -8.28
CA VAL A 103 -31.75 -31.66 -8.76
C VAL A 103 -32.05 -32.81 -7.81
N GLU A 104 -33.17 -32.72 -7.08
CA GLU A 104 -33.85 -33.89 -6.52
C GLU A 104 -35.16 -34.07 -7.28
N SER A 105 -35.17 -35.08 -8.13
CA SER A 105 -36.37 -35.72 -8.62
C SER A 105 -37.05 -36.44 -7.45
N SER A 106 -38.31 -36.12 -7.18
CA SER A 106 -39.22 -37.06 -6.53
C SER A 106 -40.53 -37.14 -7.30
N GLU A 107 -40.86 -38.37 -7.64
CA GLU A 107 -42.01 -38.78 -8.41
C GLU A 107 -43.31 -38.76 -7.57
N ASN A 108 -44.38 -38.32 -8.23
CA ASN A 108 -45.74 -38.86 -8.18
C ASN A 108 -46.66 -38.70 -6.95
N VAL A 109 -47.95 -38.57 -7.32
CA VAL A 109 -49.21 -38.70 -6.58
C VAL A 109 -49.63 -37.38 -5.88
N ASP A 110 -50.70 -36.67 -6.26
CA ASP A 110 -52.06 -37.19 -6.37
C ASP A 110 -53.06 -36.31 -7.20
N ARG A 111 -53.88 -37.01 -7.99
CA ARG A 111 -55.25 -36.74 -8.51
C ARG A 111 -55.71 -35.31 -8.84
N PHE A 112 -55.58 -34.94 -10.12
CA PHE A 112 -56.49 -33.98 -10.79
C PHE A 112 -57.84 -34.65 -11.08
N LYS A 113 -58.91 -34.13 -10.47
CA LYS A 113 -60.31 -34.50 -10.78
C LYS A 113 -60.71 -33.78 -12.08
N LYS A 114 -61.12 -34.57 -13.06
CA LYS A 114 -61.44 -34.14 -14.43
C LYS A 114 -62.91 -33.73 -14.48
N ASP A 115 -63.19 -32.43 -14.63
CA ASP A 115 -64.50 -31.96 -15.08
C ASP A 115 -64.54 -32.02 -16.61
N LYS A 116 -65.49 -32.77 -17.17
CA LYS A 116 -65.95 -32.52 -18.55
C LYS A 116 -67.41 -32.93 -18.73
N LYS A 117 -68.19 -31.91 -19.12
CA LYS A 117 -69.58 -31.92 -19.56
C LYS A 117 -69.81 -32.94 -20.68
N GLY A 118 -70.98 -33.57 -20.63
CA GLY A 118 -71.64 -34.35 -21.68
C GLY A 118 -73.02 -34.69 -21.18
#